data_AF-A0A2N2IKD0-F1
#
_entry.id   AF-A0A2N2IKD0-F1
#
_cell.length_a   1.000
_cell.length_b   1.000
_cell.length_c   1.000
_cell.angle_alpha   90.00
_cell.angle_beta   90.00
_cell.angle_gamma   90.00
#
_symmetry.space_group_name_H-M   'P 1'
#
loop_
_entity.id
_entity.type
_entity.pdbx_description
1 polymer ?
#
loop_
_entity_poly.entity_id
_entity_poly.type
_entity_poly.pdbx_seq_one_letter_code
_entity_poly.pdbx_strand_id
1 'polypeptide(L)' 'WQCQVSLETMMACGISACLGCAIPRADLSGPYLHVCKDGPVFNAEEVAWL' A
#
# COMPACT_ATOMS: atom_id res chain seq x y z
N TRP A 1 5.63 -16.36 11.54
CA TRP A 1 4.31 -16.37 10.90
C TRP A 1 4.16 -15.08 10.13
N GLN A 2 3.75 -15.11 8.87
CA GLN A 2 3.52 -13.88 8.08
C GLN A 2 2.10 -13.39 8.35
N CYS A 3 1.96 -12.14 8.83
CA CYS A 3 0.66 -11.50 9.06
C CYS A 3 0.24 -10.75 7.79
N GLN A 4 -0.98 -11.00 7.31
CA GLN A 4 -1.55 -10.29 6.17
C GLN A 4 -2.59 -9.26 6.64
N VAL A 5 -2.56 -8.09 6.03
CA VAL A 5 -3.48 -6.97 6.32
C VAL A 5 -4.12 -6.51 5.01
N SER A 6 -5.44 -6.31 5.04
CA SER A 6 -6.16 -5.65 3.96
C SER A 6 -6.33 -4.19 4.31
N LEU A 7 -5.90 -3.28 3.43
CA LEU A 7 -5.95 -1.84 3.66
C LEU A 7 -6.91 -1.14 2.71
N GLU A 8 -7.57 -0.12 3.25
CA GLU A 8 -8.39 0.82 2.49
C GLU A 8 -7.73 2.21 2.53
N THR A 9 -7.87 2.96 1.45
CA THR A 9 -7.48 4.37 1.37
C THR A 9 -8.36 5.07 0.35
N MET A 10 -8.37 6.40 0.37
CA MET A 10 -9.09 7.18 -0.62
C MET A 10 -8.53 6.88 -2.02
N MET A 11 -9.41 6.47 -2.94
CA MET A 11 -9.05 6.15 -4.31
C MET A 11 -9.83 7.03 -5.30
N ALA A 12 -9.18 7.43 -6.38
CA ALA A 12 -9.84 8.08 -7.51
C ALA A 12 -9.98 7.11 -8.70
N CYS A 13 -8.87 6.69 -9.31
CA CYS A 13 -8.92 5.86 -10.52
C CYS A 13 -8.98 4.34 -10.28
N GLY A 14 -8.48 3.83 -9.14
CA GLY A 14 -8.43 2.40 -8.85
C GLY A 14 -7.51 1.54 -9.75
N ILE A 15 -6.73 2.16 -10.64
CA ILE A 15 -5.88 1.47 -11.65
C ILE A 15 -4.47 2.04 -11.75
N SER A 16 -3.96 2.63 -10.67
CA SER A 16 -2.64 3.26 -10.54
C SER A 16 -2.31 4.45 -11.46
N ALA A 17 -3.26 4.90 -12.29
CA ALA A 17 -3.05 6.05 -13.16
C ALA A 17 -2.92 7.39 -12.39
N CYS A 18 -3.70 7.56 -11.30
CA CYS A 18 -3.72 8.81 -10.54
C CYS A 18 -2.75 8.85 -9.35
N LEU A 19 -2.15 7.71 -8.98
CA LEU A 19 -1.26 7.55 -7.82
C LEU A 19 -1.85 8.00 -6.46
N GLY A 20 -3.15 8.27 -6.38
CA GLY A 20 -3.80 8.83 -5.18
C GLY A 20 -4.01 7.84 -4.03
N CYS A 21 -3.85 6.53 -4.26
CA CYS A 21 -4.02 5.50 -3.24
C CYS A 21 -2.68 5.06 -2.60
N ALA A 22 -1.73 5.98 -2.52
CA ALA A 22 -0.41 5.74 -1.94
C ALA A 22 -0.52 5.55 -0.41
N ILE A 23 0.23 4.57 0.11
CA ILE A 23 0.48 4.33 1.54
C ILE A 23 1.99 4.26 1.76
N PRO A 24 2.50 4.67 2.94
CA PRO A 24 3.94 4.67 3.19
C PRO A 24 4.47 3.24 3.32
N ARG A 25 5.63 3.00 2.70
CA ARG A 25 6.35 1.72 2.73
C ARG A 25 7.32 1.70 3.92
N ALA A 26 7.49 0.55 4.56
CA ALA A 26 8.38 0.40 5.71
C ALA A 26 9.87 0.34 5.35
N ASP A 27 10.22 -0.08 4.12
CA ASP A 27 11.60 -0.26 3.67
C ASP A 27 12.11 0.86 2.73
N LEU A 28 13.39 0.82 2.38
CA LEU A 28 14.06 1.80 1.52
C LEU A 28 13.98 1.49 0.02
N SER A 29 13.23 0.46 -0.40
CA SER A 29 13.13 0.10 -1.83
C SER A 29 12.25 1.06 -2.63
N GLY A 30 11.46 1.87 -1.94
CA GLY A 30 10.66 2.94 -2.51
C GLY A 30 9.84 3.64 -1.42
N PRO A 31 9.40 4.88 -1.64
CA PRO A 31 8.72 5.65 -0.61
C PRO A 31 7.26 5.21 -0.36
N TYR A 32 6.60 4.61 -1.37
CA TYR A 32 5.16 4.33 -1.31
C TYR A 32 4.79 2.99 -1.95
N LEU A 33 3.72 2.39 -1.44
CA LEU A 33 2.93 1.33 -2.06
C LEU A 33 1.59 1.93 -2.52
N HIS A 34 0.99 1.40 -3.58
CA HIS A 34 -0.31 1.83 -4.07
C HIS A 34 -1.35 0.73 -3.85
N VAL A 35 -2.36 0.99 -3.03
CA VAL A 35 -3.35 -0.03 -2.62
C VAL A 35 -4.07 -0.67 -3.81
N CYS A 36 -4.38 0.09 -4.86
CA CYS A 36 -5.08 -0.45 -6.03
C CYS A 36 -4.21 -1.29 -6.98
N LYS A 37 -2.88 -1.30 -6.82
CA LYS A 37 -1.94 -2.00 -7.70
C LYS A 37 -1.08 -3.02 -6.96
N ASP A 38 -0.51 -2.60 -5.85
CA ASP A 38 0.38 -3.41 -5.01
C ASP A 38 -0.41 -4.17 -3.93
N GLY A 39 -1.62 -3.70 -3.58
CA GLY A 39 -2.52 -4.28 -2.57
C GLY A 39 -3.75 -4.97 -3.17
N PRO A 40 -4.91 -4.98 -2.47
CA PRO A 40 -5.19 -4.34 -1.17
C PRO A 40 -4.65 -5.12 0.03
N VAL A 41 -4.14 -6.34 -0.18
CA VAL A 41 -3.61 -7.22 0.86
C VAL A 41 -2.08 -7.20 0.83
N PHE A 42 -1.47 -6.89 1.96
CA PHE A 42 -0.02 -6.76 2.13
C PHE A 42 0.49 -7.62 3.27
N ASN A 43 1.79 -7.93 3.30
CA ASN A 43 2.41 -8.35 4.55
C ASN A 43 2.50 -7.14 5.49
N ALA A 44 2.19 -7.35 6.77
CA ALA A 44 2.17 -6.28 7.76
C ALA A 44 3.53 -5.58 7.95
N GLU A 45 4.63 -6.24 7.58
CA GLU A 45 6.01 -5.72 7.64
C GLU A 45 6.34 -4.77 6.47
N GLU A 46 5.55 -4.76 5.39
CA GLU A 46 5.79 -3.89 4.22
C GLU A 46 5.22 -2.47 4.41
N VAL A 47 4.27 -2.30 5.33
CA VAL A 47 3.52 -1.06 5.55
C VAL A 47 4.11 -0.31 6.73
N ALA A 48 4.41 0.98 6.55
CA ALA A 48 4.78 1.84 7.65
C ALA A 48 3.52 2.28 8.42
N TRP A 49 3.44 1.91 9.69
CA TRP A 49 2.29 2.18 10.57
C TRP A 49 2.39 3.49 11.36
N LEU A 50 3.56 4.15 11.32
CA LEU A 50 3.89 5.37 12.07
C LEU A 50 4.34 6.49 11.13
#